data_AF-A0A5N9CRL8-F1
#
_entry.id   AF-A0A5N9CRL8-F1
#
_cell.length_a   1.000
_cell.length_b   1.000
_cell.length_c   1.000
_cell.angle_alpha   90.00
_cell.angle_beta   90.00
_cell.angle_gamma   90.00
#
_symmetry.space_group_name_H-M   'P 1'
#
loop_
_entity.id
_entity.type
_entity.pdbx_description
1 polymer ?
#
loop_
_entity_poly.entity_id
_entity_poly.type
_entity_poly.pdbx_seq_one_letter_code
_entity_poly.pdbx_strand_id
1 'polypeptide(L)'
;MLYTGVQPAALFKSEDYGDPWNEVAGLSNHPTRDQWQPGLGGLCLHSMVFDPRDNDRFWVGMSAVGVFGTSDSGDSWQAMNQDVRAEFSPDPFPEFGQCTHKLLSPKSRPDVFYQQDHCGVFRSDTAGENWTDITGDLPSRFGFVLGLPSQDADTIYVLPEDETTREQVGGALRYVTDAKMRMFRSRNGGGDWEPTGSR
;
A
#
# COMPACT_ATOMS: atom_id res chain seq x y z
N MET A 1 1.02 -19.87 11.96
CA MET A 1 1.65 -19.33 10.74
C MET A 1 2.01 -17.88 10.99
N LEU A 2 3.27 -17.52 10.73
CA LEU A 2 3.78 -16.15 10.74
C LEU A 2 4.34 -15.84 9.36
N TYR A 3 4.23 -14.58 8.94
CA TYR A 3 4.86 -14.07 7.72
C TYR A 3 5.72 -12.86 8.06
N THR A 4 6.82 -12.68 7.35
CA THR A 4 7.66 -11.48 7.44
C THR A 4 8.08 -11.02 6.06
N GLY A 5 7.99 -9.70 5.85
CA GLY A 5 8.55 -9.02 4.70
C GLY A 5 9.92 -8.47 5.05
N VAL A 6 10.82 -8.43 4.08
CA VAL A 6 12.19 -7.93 4.27
C VAL A 6 12.58 -6.91 3.20
N GLN A 7 13.78 -6.35 3.36
CA GLN A 7 14.46 -5.52 2.38
C GLN A 7 15.79 -6.20 2.00
N PRO A 8 16.09 -6.43 0.71
CA PRO A 8 15.23 -6.20 -0.47
C PRO A 8 13.94 -7.05 -0.44
N ALA A 9 12.90 -6.60 -1.13
CA ALA A 9 11.57 -7.20 -1.07
C ALA A 9 11.61 -8.71 -1.36
N ALA A 10 11.29 -9.47 -0.30
CA ALA A 10 11.09 -10.90 -0.29
C ALA A 10 10.14 -11.23 0.88
N LEU A 11 9.49 -12.39 0.79
CA LEU A 11 8.52 -12.87 1.76
C LEU A 11 8.99 -14.18 2.36
N PHE A 12 8.93 -14.29 3.68
CA PHE A 12 9.23 -15.52 4.40
C PHE A 12 8.03 -15.92 5.26
N LYS A 13 7.83 -17.22 5.43
CA LYS A 13 6.83 -17.80 6.32
C LYS A 13 7.47 -18.72 7.35
N SER A 14 6.87 -18.79 8.52
CA SER A 14 7.22 -19.75 9.56
C SER A 14 5.95 -20.41 10.10
N GLU A 15 5.98 -21.73 10.18
CA GLU A 15 4.85 -22.52 10.68
C GLU A 15 4.92 -22.69 12.21
N ASP A 16 6.12 -22.53 12.79
CA ASP A 16 6.42 -22.78 14.20
C ASP A 16 7.01 -21.54 14.88
N TYR A 17 6.15 -20.53 15.10
CA TYR A 17 6.44 -19.33 15.90
C TYR A 17 7.71 -18.53 15.53
N GLY A 18 8.19 -18.65 14.29
CA GLY A 18 9.35 -17.90 13.80
C GLY A 18 10.64 -18.71 13.70
N ASP A 19 10.60 -20.03 13.80
CA ASP A 19 11.77 -20.89 13.61
C ASP A 19 11.40 -22.28 13.03
N PRO A 20 11.86 -22.68 11.83
CA PRO A 20 12.63 -21.89 10.88
C PRO A 20 11.74 -20.91 10.09
N TRP A 21 12.40 -19.97 9.40
CA TRP A 21 11.81 -19.17 8.33
C TRP A 21 12.13 -19.81 6.98
N ASN A 22 11.11 -19.99 6.15
CA ASN A 22 11.24 -20.48 4.77
C ASN A 22 10.78 -19.39 3.81
N GLU A 23 11.52 -19.19 2.73
CA GLU A 23 11.15 -18.22 1.69
C GLU A 23 9.89 -18.66 0.94
N VAL A 24 9.00 -17.72 0.68
CA VAL A 24 7.89 -17.87 -0.25
C VAL A 24 8.41 -17.51 -1.64
N ALA A 25 9.05 -18.49 -2.28
CA ALA A 25 9.89 -18.27 -3.46
C ALA A 25 9.12 -17.77 -4.70
N GLY A 26 7.80 -17.96 -4.77
CA GLY A 26 6.99 -17.48 -5.90
C GLY A 26 7.14 -15.98 -6.16
N LEU A 27 7.34 -15.18 -5.11
CA LEU A 27 7.55 -13.73 -5.25
C LEU A 27 8.96 -13.39 -5.75
N SER A 28 9.99 -14.05 -5.20
CA SER A 28 11.38 -13.88 -5.63
C SER A 28 11.65 -14.44 -7.03
N ASN A 29 10.85 -15.40 -7.48
CA ASN A 29 10.90 -15.96 -8.83
C ASN A 29 9.94 -15.27 -9.81
N HIS A 30 9.24 -14.21 -9.38
CA HIS A 30 8.29 -13.51 -10.24
C HIS A 30 8.99 -12.99 -11.52
N PRO A 31 8.41 -13.12 -12.72
CA PRO A 31 9.08 -12.77 -13.97
C PRO A 31 9.57 -11.32 -14.08
N THR A 32 8.93 -10.39 -13.33
CA THR A 32 9.31 -8.98 -13.31
C THR A 32 10.33 -8.62 -12.22
N ARG A 33 10.78 -9.58 -11.39
CA ARG A 33 11.60 -9.34 -10.20
C ARG A 33 12.90 -8.58 -10.46
N ASP A 34 13.54 -8.83 -11.61
CA ASP A 34 14.79 -8.17 -12.01
C ASP A 34 14.59 -6.70 -12.40
N GLN A 35 13.34 -6.29 -12.65
CA GLN A 35 12.97 -4.93 -13.05
C GLN A 35 12.58 -4.06 -11.85
N TRP A 36 12.36 -4.65 -10.67
CA TRP A 36 11.93 -3.93 -9.47
C TRP A 36 13.03 -3.00 -8.96
N GLN A 37 12.69 -1.72 -8.82
CA GLN A 37 13.62 -0.68 -8.38
C GLN A 37 13.25 -0.18 -6.98
N PRO A 38 14.22 0.06 -6.09
CA PRO A 38 13.93 0.63 -4.79
C PRO A 38 13.39 2.05 -4.91
N GLY A 39 12.49 2.43 -3.99
CA GLY A 39 12.20 3.84 -3.73
C GLY A 39 13.28 4.46 -2.84
N LEU A 40 13.08 5.71 -2.42
CA LEU A 40 14.02 6.38 -1.50
C LEU A 40 14.15 5.66 -0.14
N GLY A 41 13.12 4.92 0.27
CA GLY A 41 13.12 4.12 1.50
C GLY A 41 13.71 2.71 1.34
N GLY A 42 14.24 2.35 0.17
CA GLY A 42 14.64 0.98 -0.16
C GLY A 42 13.55 0.23 -0.93
N LEU A 43 13.79 -1.07 -1.16
CA LEU A 43 12.84 -2.00 -1.78
C LEU A 43 12.27 -2.90 -0.67
N CYS A 44 11.19 -2.46 -0.03
CA CYS A 44 10.69 -3.09 1.20
C CYS A 44 9.34 -3.76 0.96
N LEU A 45 9.20 -5.02 1.39
CA LEU A 45 7.91 -5.69 1.47
C LEU A 45 7.25 -5.40 2.82
N HIS A 46 6.01 -4.92 2.79
CA HIS A 46 5.23 -4.58 3.97
C HIS A 46 3.73 -4.83 3.72
N SER A 47 2.88 -4.40 4.66
CA SER A 47 1.42 -4.37 4.52
C SER A 47 0.83 -5.66 3.91
N MET A 48 0.88 -6.76 4.66
CA MET A 48 0.26 -8.01 4.27
C MET A 48 -1.22 -8.00 4.65
N VAL A 49 -2.08 -8.37 3.71
CA VAL A 49 -3.54 -8.48 3.91
C VAL A 49 -3.95 -9.91 3.57
N PHE A 50 -4.58 -10.62 4.50
CA PHE A 50 -5.04 -12.00 4.31
C PHE A 50 -6.55 -12.02 4.15
N ASP A 51 -7.08 -12.77 3.18
CA ASP A 51 -8.51 -12.97 3.04
C ASP A 51 -9.02 -13.87 4.18
N PRO A 52 -9.96 -13.42 5.03
CA PRO A 52 -10.51 -14.25 6.11
C PRO A 52 -11.37 -15.42 5.60
N ARG A 53 -11.68 -15.47 4.30
CA ARG A 53 -12.53 -16.50 3.68
C ARG A 53 -11.70 -17.60 3.01
N ASP A 54 -10.42 -17.33 2.71
CA ASP A 54 -9.55 -18.22 1.95
C ASP A 54 -8.09 -18.05 2.39
N ASN A 55 -7.51 -19.11 2.95
CA ASN A 55 -6.14 -19.09 3.46
C ASN A 55 -5.09 -19.08 2.35
N ASP A 56 -5.45 -19.42 1.11
CA ASP A 56 -4.55 -19.40 -0.03
C ASP A 56 -4.48 -18.01 -0.68
N ARG A 57 -5.38 -17.08 -0.28
CA ARG A 57 -5.52 -15.75 -0.87
C ARG A 57 -5.02 -14.65 0.05
N PHE A 58 -3.98 -13.95 -0.38
CA PHE A 58 -3.44 -12.80 0.34
C PHE A 58 -2.68 -11.83 -0.58
N TRP A 59 -2.43 -10.64 -0.07
CA TRP A 59 -1.78 -9.54 -0.78
C TRP A 59 -0.62 -8.97 0.03
N VAL A 60 0.35 -8.39 -0.68
CA VAL A 60 1.49 -7.68 -0.12
C VAL A 60 1.64 -6.33 -0.78
N GLY A 61 2.02 -5.31 -0.01
CA GLY A 61 2.43 -4.02 -0.54
C GLY A 61 3.95 -3.90 -0.56
N MET A 62 4.51 -3.31 -1.61
CA MET A 62 5.93 -3.10 -1.76
C MET A 62 6.23 -1.65 -2.16
N SER A 63 7.15 -1.02 -1.42
CA SER A 63 7.67 0.32 -1.69
C SER A 63 9.09 0.20 -2.26
N ALA A 64 9.39 0.53 -3.52
CA ALA A 64 8.49 0.79 -4.64
C ALA A 64 8.41 -0.44 -5.57
N VAL A 65 7.20 -0.96 -5.80
CA VAL A 65 6.83 -1.98 -6.79
C VAL A 65 5.30 -2.00 -6.92
N GLY A 66 4.58 -1.73 -5.84
CA GLY A 66 3.11 -1.72 -5.81
C GLY A 66 2.55 -2.89 -5.00
N VAL A 67 1.29 -3.22 -5.25
CA VAL A 67 0.55 -4.31 -4.61
C VAL A 67 0.62 -5.55 -5.48
N PHE A 68 0.87 -6.70 -4.84
CA PHE A 68 0.85 -8.01 -5.48
C PHE A 68 -0.10 -8.93 -4.70
N GLY A 69 -0.89 -9.73 -5.41
CA GLY A 69 -1.83 -10.70 -4.84
C GLY A 69 -1.53 -12.13 -5.28
N THR A 70 -1.84 -13.09 -4.43
CA THR A 70 -1.79 -14.54 -4.70
C THR A 70 -3.12 -15.18 -4.32
N SER A 71 -3.44 -16.31 -4.96
CA SER A 71 -4.58 -17.19 -4.63
C SER A 71 -4.16 -18.66 -4.55
N ASP A 72 -2.87 -18.92 -4.39
CA ASP A 72 -2.26 -20.25 -4.36
C ASP A 72 -1.18 -20.33 -3.28
N SER A 73 -1.44 -19.71 -2.12
CA SER A 73 -0.54 -19.76 -0.96
C SER A 73 0.86 -19.15 -1.22
N GLY A 74 1.00 -18.32 -2.25
CA GLY A 74 2.23 -17.61 -2.62
C GLY A 74 3.11 -18.32 -3.65
N ASP A 75 2.61 -19.37 -4.30
CA ASP A 75 3.29 -20.07 -5.39
C ASP A 75 3.38 -19.20 -6.66
N SER A 76 2.33 -18.42 -6.93
CA SER A 76 2.30 -17.41 -7.99
C SER A 76 1.69 -16.08 -7.52
N TRP A 77 2.03 -15.01 -8.23
CA TRP A 77 1.66 -13.65 -7.87
C TRP A 77 1.23 -12.86 -9.10
N GLN A 78 0.29 -11.94 -8.90
CA GLN A 78 -0.20 -11.02 -9.91
C GLN A 78 -0.05 -9.59 -9.41
N ALA A 79 0.33 -8.67 -10.29
CA ALA A 79 0.34 -7.25 -10.00
C ALA A 79 -1.11 -6.72 -9.89
N MET A 80 -1.36 -5.91 -8.86
CA MET A 80 -2.69 -5.42 -8.46
C MET A 80 -2.71 -3.89 -8.42
N ASN A 81 -2.26 -3.26 -9.51
CA ASN A 81 -1.97 -1.82 -9.55
C ASN A 81 -2.76 -1.06 -10.63
N GLN A 82 -3.78 -1.68 -11.23
CA GLN A 82 -4.51 -1.03 -12.32
C GLN A 82 -5.14 0.28 -11.82
N ASP A 83 -4.96 1.35 -12.61
CA ASP A 83 -5.44 2.70 -12.31
C ASP A 83 -4.78 3.37 -11.07
N VAL A 84 -3.70 2.78 -10.54
CA VAL A 84 -2.84 3.41 -9.51
C VAL A 84 -1.72 4.20 -10.17
N ARG A 85 -1.69 5.49 -9.87
CA ARG A 85 -0.78 6.45 -10.49
C ARG A 85 0.66 6.31 -9.98
N ALA A 86 1.64 6.44 -10.88
CA ALA A 86 3.06 6.58 -10.56
C ALA A 86 3.66 7.77 -11.35
N GLU A 87 3.52 8.99 -10.84
CA GLU A 87 3.94 10.23 -11.56
C GLU A 87 5.46 10.36 -11.75
N PHE A 88 6.24 9.57 -11.01
CA PHE A 88 7.69 9.47 -11.13
C PHE A 88 8.13 8.46 -12.20
N SER A 89 7.19 7.82 -12.91
CA SER A 89 7.44 6.89 -14.02
C SER A 89 7.06 7.50 -15.37
N PRO A 90 7.69 7.07 -16.49
CA PRO A 90 7.33 7.56 -17.84
C PRO A 90 5.89 7.21 -18.25
N ASP A 91 5.45 6.00 -17.92
CA ASP A 91 4.03 5.62 -17.95
C ASP A 91 3.42 5.98 -16.59
N PRO A 92 2.37 6.82 -16.54
CA PRO A 92 1.73 7.19 -15.28
C PRO A 92 0.91 6.05 -14.65
N PHE A 93 0.60 4.97 -15.37
CA PHE A 93 -0.14 3.81 -14.87
C PHE A 93 0.55 2.49 -15.25
N PRO A 94 1.81 2.28 -14.81
CA PRO A 94 2.55 1.07 -15.15
C PRO A 94 1.94 -0.15 -14.45
N GLU A 95 2.20 -1.35 -14.96
CA GLU A 95 1.76 -2.60 -14.30
C GLU A 95 2.33 -2.76 -12.88
N PHE A 96 3.57 -2.30 -12.68
CA PHE A 96 4.28 -2.28 -11.41
C PHE A 96 5.24 -1.08 -11.36
N GLY A 97 5.70 -0.74 -10.17
CA GLY A 97 6.58 0.41 -9.90
C GLY A 97 5.95 1.47 -9.00
N GLN A 98 4.66 1.34 -8.67
CA GLN A 98 3.97 2.16 -7.69
C GLN A 98 4.68 2.11 -6.34
N CYS A 99 4.48 3.15 -5.53
CA CYS A 99 5.13 3.28 -4.23
C CYS A 99 4.07 3.26 -3.14
N THR A 100 3.45 2.09 -2.98
CA THR A 100 2.41 1.84 -1.97
C THR A 100 3.00 2.00 -0.58
N HIS A 101 2.53 2.96 0.21
CA HIS A 101 3.04 3.17 1.57
C HIS A 101 2.29 2.36 2.62
N LYS A 102 0.98 2.15 2.43
CA LYS A 102 0.14 1.37 3.34
C LYS A 102 -1.03 0.76 2.58
N LEU A 103 -1.25 -0.54 2.79
CA LEU A 103 -2.38 -1.30 2.24
C LEU A 103 -3.21 -1.86 3.40
N LEU A 104 -4.54 -1.70 3.38
CA LEU A 104 -5.46 -2.22 4.38
C LEU A 104 -6.78 -2.70 3.75
N SER A 105 -7.41 -3.69 4.37
CA SER A 105 -8.76 -4.14 4.07
C SER A 105 -9.56 -4.33 5.37
N PRO A 106 -10.83 -3.85 5.46
CA PRO A 106 -11.70 -4.09 6.59
C PRO A 106 -12.26 -5.52 6.59
N LYS A 107 -12.32 -6.15 7.76
CA LYS A 107 -12.87 -7.51 7.91
C LYS A 107 -14.35 -7.61 7.55
N SER A 108 -15.11 -6.51 7.68
CA SER A 108 -16.54 -6.48 7.35
C SER A 108 -16.83 -6.54 5.85
N ARG A 109 -15.87 -6.16 4.99
CA ARG A 109 -15.97 -6.27 3.52
C ARG A 109 -14.59 -6.61 2.92
N PRO A 110 -14.21 -7.90 2.89
CA PRO A 110 -12.86 -8.32 2.50
C PRO A 110 -12.45 -8.06 1.05
N ASP A 111 -13.39 -7.70 0.16
CA ASP A 111 -13.06 -7.28 -1.23
C ASP A 111 -12.80 -5.76 -1.34
N VAL A 112 -13.06 -5.00 -0.27
CA VAL A 112 -12.74 -3.57 -0.21
C VAL A 112 -11.30 -3.41 0.26
N PHE A 113 -10.51 -2.65 -0.49
CA PHE A 113 -9.14 -2.31 -0.14
C PHE A 113 -8.95 -0.81 -0.17
N TYR A 114 -8.06 -0.33 0.69
CA TYR A 114 -7.59 1.03 0.71
C TYR A 114 -6.07 1.03 0.67
N GLN A 115 -5.50 1.94 -0.11
CA GLN A 115 -4.08 2.23 -0.03
C GLN A 115 -3.80 3.73 0.08
N GLN A 116 -2.86 4.06 0.94
CA GLN A 116 -2.08 5.28 0.80
C GLN A 116 -0.89 4.92 -0.08
N ASP A 117 -0.82 5.55 -1.24
CA ASP A 117 0.30 5.48 -2.18
C ASP A 117 1.04 6.83 -2.18
N HIS A 118 2.25 6.85 -2.71
CA HIS A 118 3.01 8.06 -2.94
C HIS A 118 2.24 9.11 -3.75
N CYS A 119 1.46 8.67 -4.74
CA CYS A 119 0.75 9.55 -5.65
C CYS A 119 -0.74 9.70 -5.31
N GLY A 120 -1.22 9.27 -4.13
CA GLY A 120 -2.62 9.49 -3.74
C GLY A 120 -3.18 8.51 -2.72
N VAL A 121 -4.47 8.66 -2.43
CA VAL A 121 -5.26 7.69 -1.66
C VAL A 121 -6.19 6.97 -2.63
N PHE A 122 -6.18 5.64 -2.60
CA PHE A 122 -6.95 4.82 -3.53
C PHE A 122 -7.84 3.82 -2.79
N ARG A 123 -8.98 3.50 -3.41
CA ARG A 123 -9.91 2.45 -2.99
C ARG A 123 -10.06 1.43 -4.10
N SER A 124 -10.15 0.16 -3.75
CA SER A 124 -10.61 -0.91 -4.65
C SER A 124 -11.83 -1.58 -4.03
N ASP A 125 -12.82 -1.89 -4.86
CA ASP A 125 -13.94 -2.78 -4.51
C ASP A 125 -13.81 -4.17 -5.17
N THR A 126 -12.64 -4.43 -5.78
CA THR A 126 -12.31 -5.66 -6.53
C THR A 126 -11.05 -6.31 -5.97
N ALA A 127 -10.85 -6.23 -4.65
CA ALA A 127 -9.71 -6.81 -3.95
C ALA A 127 -8.33 -6.45 -4.54
N GLY A 128 -8.18 -5.19 -4.98
CA GLY A 128 -6.93 -4.67 -5.53
C GLY A 128 -6.77 -4.81 -7.04
N GLU A 129 -7.69 -5.46 -7.77
CA GLU A 129 -7.57 -5.56 -9.23
C GLU A 129 -7.65 -4.19 -9.91
N ASN A 130 -8.66 -3.37 -9.57
CA ASN A 130 -8.88 -2.03 -10.11
C ASN A 130 -8.98 -1.03 -8.97
N TRP A 131 -8.43 0.17 -9.16
CA TRP A 131 -8.39 1.21 -8.14
C TRP A 131 -9.08 2.49 -8.59
N THR A 132 -9.81 3.10 -7.67
CA THR A 132 -10.38 4.43 -7.81
C THR A 132 -9.57 5.39 -6.96
N ASP A 133 -9.12 6.48 -7.57
CA ASP A 133 -8.50 7.59 -6.84
C ASP A 133 -9.56 8.30 -5.99
N ILE A 134 -9.41 8.22 -4.67
CA ILE A 134 -10.31 8.80 -3.67
C ILE A 134 -9.65 9.96 -2.92
N THR A 135 -8.54 10.48 -3.45
CA THR A 135 -7.79 11.58 -2.82
C THR A 135 -8.68 12.82 -2.63
N GLY A 136 -9.56 13.10 -3.60
CA GLY A 136 -10.51 14.21 -3.52
C GLY A 136 -9.84 15.55 -3.19
N ASP A 137 -10.41 16.28 -2.25
CA ASP A 137 -9.95 17.61 -1.81
C ASP A 137 -8.96 17.58 -0.64
N LEU A 138 -8.28 16.45 -0.41
CA LEU A 138 -7.18 16.42 0.56
C LEU A 138 -6.13 17.47 0.22
N PRO A 139 -5.52 18.12 1.22
CA PRO A 139 -4.58 19.21 0.98
C PRO A 139 -3.25 18.76 0.34
N SER A 140 -2.97 17.45 0.38
CA SER A 140 -1.88 16.80 -0.35
C SER A 140 -2.30 15.37 -0.75
N ARG A 141 -1.75 14.88 -1.87
CA ARG A 141 -1.90 13.48 -2.30
C ARG A 141 -0.95 12.54 -1.55
N PHE A 142 0.17 13.08 -1.11
CA PHE A 142 1.24 12.34 -0.49
C PHE A 142 0.98 12.15 1.02
N GLY A 143 1.43 11.02 1.56
CA GLY A 143 1.38 10.68 2.97
C GLY A 143 1.76 9.21 3.18
N PHE A 144 1.99 8.77 4.41
CA PHE A 144 2.27 7.35 4.70
C PHE A 144 1.15 6.65 5.47
N VAL A 145 0.41 7.42 6.27
CA VAL A 145 -0.52 6.89 7.24
C VAL A 145 -1.86 6.59 6.57
N LEU A 146 -2.32 5.36 6.75
CA LEU A 146 -3.70 4.95 6.51
C LEU A 146 -4.15 4.08 7.69
N GLY A 147 -5.35 4.36 8.20
CA GLY A 147 -5.99 3.58 9.26
C GLY A 147 -7.49 3.44 9.03
N LEU A 148 -8.06 2.31 9.44
CA LEU A 148 -9.50 2.05 9.35
C LEU A 148 -9.99 1.17 10.51
N PRO A 149 -11.26 1.30 10.95
CA PRO A 149 -11.86 0.34 11.87
C PRO A 149 -12.18 -0.97 11.14
N SER A 150 -11.82 -2.12 11.73
CA SER A 150 -12.01 -3.41 11.04
C SER A 150 -13.46 -3.79 10.71
N GLN A 151 -14.44 -3.18 11.38
CA GLN A 151 -15.88 -3.45 11.20
C GLN A 151 -16.62 -2.35 10.45
N ASP A 152 -15.99 -1.20 10.22
CA ASP A 152 -16.56 -0.09 9.48
C ASP A 152 -15.71 0.16 8.24
N ALA A 153 -16.18 -0.38 7.14
CA ALA A 153 -15.46 -0.35 5.88
C ALA A 153 -15.57 0.99 5.14
N ASP A 154 -16.40 1.93 5.59
CA ASP A 154 -16.54 3.25 4.96
C ASP A 154 -15.79 4.34 5.74
N THR A 155 -15.35 4.07 6.98
CA THR A 155 -14.52 5.00 7.74
C THR A 155 -13.03 4.74 7.52
N ILE A 156 -12.32 5.72 6.98
CA ILE A 156 -10.85 5.69 6.81
C ILE A 156 -10.22 6.98 7.31
N TYR A 157 -8.96 6.88 7.72
CA TYR A 157 -8.17 7.99 8.23
C TYR A 157 -6.83 8.06 7.50
N VAL A 158 -6.42 9.26 7.12
CA VAL A 158 -5.12 9.54 6.49
C VAL A 158 -4.45 10.75 7.14
N LEU A 159 -3.14 10.84 7.00
CA LEU A 159 -2.36 12.00 7.45
C LEU A 159 -1.58 12.54 6.24
N PRO A 160 -2.11 13.58 5.56
CA PRO A 160 -1.45 14.18 4.41
C PRO A 160 -0.13 14.85 4.80
N GLU A 161 0.87 14.65 3.96
CA GLU A 161 2.20 15.23 4.07
C GLU A 161 2.56 15.89 2.74
N ASP A 162 3.37 16.94 2.80
CA ASP A 162 3.93 17.59 1.62
C ASP A 162 5.29 16.99 1.29
N GLU A 163 5.60 17.01 0.00
CA GLU A 163 6.94 16.78 -0.50
C GLU A 163 7.58 18.08 -0.95
N THR A 164 8.82 18.36 -0.53
CA THR A 164 9.67 19.28 -1.29
C THR A 164 10.93 18.55 -1.74
N THR A 165 11.03 18.34 -3.05
CA THR A 165 12.25 17.86 -3.71
C THR A 165 13.24 19.02 -3.81
N ARG A 166 13.92 19.36 -2.72
CA ARG A 166 15.06 20.28 -2.81
C ARG A 166 16.30 19.47 -3.16
N GLU A 167 16.47 19.20 -4.45
CA GLU A 167 17.75 18.93 -5.12
C GLU A 167 18.78 18.15 -4.25
N GLN A 168 18.54 16.84 -4.05
CA GLN A 168 19.34 15.74 -3.44
C GLN A 168 20.68 16.04 -2.70
N VAL A 169 21.03 15.42 -1.56
CA VAL A 169 21.25 13.96 -1.34
C VAL A 169 20.79 13.52 0.06
N GLY A 170 19.94 12.49 0.13
CA GLY A 170 19.49 11.84 1.38
C GLY A 170 17.97 11.61 1.53
N GLY A 171 17.15 12.25 0.68
CA GLY A 171 15.69 12.07 0.62
C GLY A 171 14.97 13.41 0.44
N ALA A 172 13.78 13.39 -0.17
CA ALA A 172 12.92 14.58 -0.23
C ALA A 172 12.54 15.02 1.19
N LEU A 173 12.42 16.33 1.43
CA LEU A 173 11.92 16.82 2.71
C LEU A 173 10.42 16.50 2.81
N ARG A 174 10.06 15.72 3.83
CA ARG A 174 8.67 15.36 4.16
C ARG A 174 8.25 16.13 5.42
N TYR A 175 7.12 16.81 5.36
CA TYR A 175 6.53 17.49 6.50
C TYR A 175 5.01 17.52 6.38
N VAL A 176 4.31 17.62 7.49
CA VAL A 176 2.84 17.70 7.49
C VAL A 176 2.35 18.97 6.81
N THR A 177 1.27 18.87 6.02
CA THR A 177 0.78 20.00 5.21
C THR A 177 0.44 21.22 6.07
N ASP A 178 0.83 22.41 5.60
CA ASP A 178 0.76 23.69 6.31
C ASP A 178 1.52 23.73 7.66
N ALA A 179 2.46 22.81 7.89
CA ALA A 179 3.12 22.59 9.19
C ALA A 179 2.12 22.34 10.35
N LYS A 180 0.95 21.77 10.04
CA LYS A 180 -0.09 21.40 11.01
C LYS A 180 -0.37 19.91 10.94
N MET A 181 0.04 19.16 11.97
CA MET A 181 -0.28 17.74 12.09
C MET A 181 -1.80 17.56 12.22
N ARG A 182 -2.44 17.13 11.14
CA ARG A 182 -3.90 16.95 11.05
C ARG A 182 -4.18 15.63 10.36
N MET A 183 -4.99 14.80 11.02
CA MET A 183 -5.52 13.58 10.43
C MET A 183 -6.84 13.93 9.75
N PHE A 184 -7.06 13.44 8.54
CA PHE A 184 -8.32 13.58 7.83
C PHE A 184 -9.10 12.26 7.92
N ARG A 185 -10.41 12.36 8.02
CA ARG A 185 -11.33 11.23 8.06
C ARG A 185 -12.27 11.31 6.86
N SER A 186 -12.56 10.17 6.27
CA SER A 186 -13.73 9.96 5.42
C SER A 186 -14.67 8.98 6.12
N ARG A 187 -15.97 9.07 5.83
CA ARG A 187 -17.04 8.19 6.34
C ARG A 187 -17.88 7.53 5.24
N ASN A 188 -17.47 7.72 3.99
CA ASN A 188 -18.11 7.18 2.78
C ASN A 188 -17.11 6.40 1.91
N GLY A 189 -16.01 5.97 2.52
CA GLY A 189 -14.96 5.19 1.85
C GLY A 189 -14.11 6.02 0.90
N GLY A 190 -13.91 7.31 1.19
CA GLY A 190 -13.09 8.24 0.42
C GLY A 190 -13.89 9.25 -0.42
N GLY A 191 -13.19 10.15 -1.11
CA GLY A 191 -13.79 11.20 -1.94
C GLY A 191 -14.16 12.45 -1.15
N ASP A 192 -14.80 12.30 0.02
CA ASP A 192 -15.09 13.39 0.95
C ASP A 192 -14.27 13.27 2.23
N TRP A 193 -13.63 14.37 2.63
CA TRP A 193 -12.68 14.38 3.75
C TRP A 193 -12.95 15.53 4.71
N GLU A 194 -12.87 15.22 6.00
CA GLU A 194 -12.96 16.20 7.08
C GLU A 194 -11.73 16.13 7.99
N PRO A 195 -11.13 17.26 8.40
CA PRO A 195 -10.06 17.24 9.38
C PRO A 195 -10.58 16.78 10.75
N THR A 196 -9.80 15.94 11.42
CA THR A 196 -10.07 15.47 12.80
C THR A 196 -9.20 16.25 13.78
N GLY A 197 -9.79 16.70 14.89
CA GLY A 197 -9.14 17.63 15.82
C GLY A 197 -9.47 19.10 15.50
N SER A 198 -9.74 19.87 16.55
CA SER A 198 -10.43 21.16 16.50
C SER A 198 -9.60 22.31 15.94
N ARG A 199 -10.29 23.14 15.12
CA ARG A 199 -10.20 24.60 14.91
C ARG A 199 -8.93 25.33 15.35
#